data_AF-A0A6I5HSW9-F1
#
_entry.id   AF-A0A6I5HSW9-F1
#
_cell.length_a   1.000
_cell.length_b   1.000
_cell.length_c   1.000
_cell.angle_alpha   90.00
_cell.angle_beta   90.00
_cell.angle_gamma   90.00
#
_symmetry.space_group_name_H-M   'P 1'
#
loop_
_entity.id
_entity.type
_entity.pdbx_description
1 polymer ?
#
loop_
_entity_poly.entity_id
_entity_poly.type
_entity_poly.pdbx_seq_one_letter_code
_entity_poly.pdbx_strand_id
1 'polypeptide(L)' 'MFRHLKANRAARRLREAYPEIPLPVARQRAWELLQRFPGATTGRLGEYLIHDVHLNKMLANLNRNIR' A
#
# COMPACT_ATOMS: atom_id res chain seq x y z
N MET A 1 -15.85 13.35 -2.73
CA MET A 1 -15.03 13.35 -3.96
C MET A 1 -13.51 13.25 -3.69
N PHE A 2 -12.93 14.04 -2.79
CA PHE A 2 -11.47 14.05 -2.53
C PHE A 2 -10.86 12.73 -2.01
N ARG A 3 -11.59 11.96 -1.18
CA ARG A 3 -11.08 10.71 -0.59
C ARG A 3 -10.76 9.64 -1.63
N HIS A 4 -11.63 9.44 -2.63
CA HIS A 4 -11.38 8.49 -3.71
C HIS A 4 -10.17 8.88 -4.57
N LEU A 5 -9.99 10.18 -4.84
CA LEU A 5 -8.81 10.66 -5.57
C LEU A 5 -7.52 10.43 -4.78
N LYS A 6 -7.54 10.64 -3.46
CA LYS A 6 -6.40 10.34 -2.58
C LYS A 6 -6.04 8.85 -2.61
N ALA A 7 -7.03 7.97 -2.46
CA ALA A 7 -6.81 6.52 -2.49
C ALA A 7 -6.30 6.04 -3.86
N ASN A 8 -6.86 6.55 -4.96
CA ASN A 8 -6.41 6.21 -6.31
C ASN A 8 -4.96 6.64 -6.58
N ARG A 9 -4.57 7.83 -6.12
CA ARG A 9 -3.18 8.30 -6.26
C ARG A 9 -2.21 7.48 -5.40
N ALA A 10 -2.58 7.16 -4.16
CA ALA A 10 -1.77 6.28 -3.29
C ALA A 10 -1.63 4.87 -3.88
N ALA A 11 -2.71 4.30 -4.42
CA ALA A 11 -2.71 3.01 -5.09
C ALA A 11 -1.83 2.99 -6.34
N ARG A 12 -1.81 4.08 -7.12
CA ARG A 12 -0.94 4.20 -8.30
C ARG A 12 0.53 4.17 -7.88
N ARG A 13 0.90 4.91 -6.83
CA ARG A 13 2.26 4.91 -6.27
C ARG A 13 2.68 3.53 -5.76
N LEU A 14 1.77 2.79 -5.13
CA LEU A 14 2.04 1.41 -4.73
C LEU A 14 2.34 0.51 -5.94
N ARG A 15 1.55 0.64 -7.01
CA ARG A 15 1.76 -0.14 -8.24
C ARG A 15 3.03 0.27 -9.00
N GLU A 16 3.40 1.54 -8.95
CA GLU A 16 4.68 2.02 -9.51
C GLU A 16 5.87 1.39 -8.77
N ALA A 17 5.78 1.24 -7.45
CA ALA A 17 6.81 0.58 -6.64
C ALA A 17 6.79 -0.95 -6.73
N TYR A 18 5.60 -1.54 -6.88
CA TYR A 18 5.36 -2.99 -6.98
C TYR A 18 4.37 -3.30 -8.11
N PRO A 19 4.86 -3.38 -9.36
CA PRO A 19 4.02 -3.64 -10.54
C PRO A 19 3.28 -4.97 -10.49
N GLU A 20 3.80 -5.94 -9.74
CA GLU A 20 3.19 -7.25 -9.52
C GLU A 20 1.89 -7.20 -8.70
N ILE A 21 1.61 -6.10 -8.01
CA ILE A 21 0.36 -5.93 -7.24
C ILE A 21 -0.75 -5.45 -8.19
N PRO A 22 -1.85 -6.20 -8.33
CA PRO A 22 -2.95 -5.76 -9.18
C PRO A 22 -3.56 -4.44 -8.71
N LEU A 23 -3.89 -3.56 -9.65
CA LEU A 23 -4.47 -2.24 -9.33
C LEU A 23 -5.74 -2.31 -8.45
N PRO A 24 -6.68 -3.26 -8.63
CA PRO A 24 -7.83 -3.39 -7.74
C PRO A 24 -7.43 -3.65 -6.28
N VAL A 25 -6.42 -4.50 -6.06
CA VAL A 25 -5.87 -4.81 -4.73
C VAL A 25 -5.20 -3.58 -4.14
N ALA A 26 -4.39 -2.87 -4.92
CA ALA A 26 -3.75 -1.63 -4.48
C ALA A 26 -4.76 -0.55 -4.08
N ARG A 27 -5.87 -0.43 -4.82
CA ARG A 27 -6.98 0.50 -4.50
C ARG A 27 -7.69 0.10 -3.22
N GLN A 28 -8.00 -1.18 -3.05
CA GLN A 28 -8.65 -1.68 -1.84
C GLN A 28 -7.79 -1.39 -0.61
N ARG A 29 -6.50 -1.75 -0.64
CA ARG A 29 -5.58 -1.48 0.47
C ARG A 29 -5.45 0.03 0.76
N ALA A 30 -5.35 0.86 -0.28
CA ALA A 30 -5.31 2.31 -0.12
C ALA A 30 -6.61 2.86 0.50
N TRP A 31 -7.76 2.27 0.17
CA TRP A 31 -9.05 2.65 0.72
C TRP A 31 -9.19 2.27 2.20
N GLU A 32 -8.84 1.03 2.55
CA GLU A 32 -8.82 0.55 3.94
C GLU A 32 -7.89 1.41 4.81
N LEU A 33 -6.70 1.73 4.28
CA LEU A 33 -5.74 2.58 4.98
C LEU A 33 -6.25 4.01 5.17
N LEU A 34 -6.94 4.58 4.16
CA LEU A 34 -7.56 5.90 4.27
C LEU A 34 -8.72 5.93 5.28
N GLN A 35 -9.46 4.84 5.41
CA GLN A 35 -10.50 4.73 6.45
C GLN A 35 -9.90 4.71 7.86
N ARG A 36 -8.76 4.01 8.04
CA ARG A 36 -8.02 3.97 9.31
C ARG A 36 -7.36 5.30 9.64
N PHE A 37 -6.86 6.01 8.61
CA PHE A 37 -6.14 7.28 8.76
C PHE A 37 -6.73 8.37 7.86
N PRO A 38 -7.91 8.92 8.20
CA PRO A 38 -8.61 9.88 7.36
C PRO A 38 -7.85 11.21 7.18
N GLY A 39 -7.00 11.56 8.15
CA GLY A 39 -6.13 12.74 8.11
C GLY A 39 -4.84 12.57 7.30
N ALA A 40 -4.51 11.35 6.86
CA ALA A 40 -3.25 11.11 6.15
C ALA A 40 -3.24 11.79 4.77
N THR A 41 -2.07 12.31 4.40
CA THR A 41 -1.82 12.83 3.05
C THR A 41 -1.64 11.67 2.07
N THR A 42 -1.88 11.91 0.79
CA THR A 42 -1.67 10.89 -0.25
C THR A 42 -0.24 10.33 -0.24
N GLY A 43 0.76 11.18 0.02
CA GLY A 43 2.16 10.77 0.14
C GLY A 43 2.35 9.75 1.26
N ARG A 44 1.89 10.07 2.48
CA ARG A 44 1.97 9.16 3.63
C ARG A 44 1.22 7.85 3.41
N LEU A 45 0.04 7.90 2.79
CA LEU A 45 -0.71 6.68 2.45
C LEU A 45 0.10 5.80 1.49
N GLY A 46 0.74 6.38 0.47
CA GLY A 46 1.62 5.64 -0.44
C GLY A 46 2.82 5.03 0.27
N GLU A 47 3.49 5.78 1.14
CA GLU A 47 4.62 5.30 1.94
C GLU A 47 4.25 4.14 2.85
N TYR A 48 3.13 4.23 3.58
CA TYR A 48 2.64 3.15 4.42
C TYR A 48 2.32 1.87 3.63
N LEU A 49 1.69 2.00 2.46
CA LEU A 49 1.41 0.85 1.61
C LEU A 49 2.69 0.17 1.11
N ILE A 50 3.68 0.96 0.70
CA ILE A 50 4.97 0.45 0.24
C ILE A 50 5.71 -0.24 1.40
N HIS A 51 5.72 0.39 2.57
CA HIS A 51 6.37 -0.15 3.76
C HIS A 51 5.74 -1.47 4.21
N ASP A 52 4.40 -1.58 4.20
CA ASP A 52 3.69 -2.81 4.51
C ASP A 52 4.09 -3.97 3.58
N VAL A 53 4.18 -3.72 2.27
CA VAL A 53 4.63 -4.74 1.31
C VAL A 53 6.09 -5.13 1.56
N HIS A 54 6.95 -4.15 1.84
CA HIS A 54 8.35 -4.39 2.12
C HIS A 54 8.54 -5.28 3.37
N LEU A 55 7.85 -4.96 4.47
CA LEU A 55 7.87 -5.74 5.70
C LEU A 55 7.37 -7.17 5.47
N ASN A 56 6.25 -7.34 4.76
CA ASN A 56 5.72 -8.67 4.46
C ASN A 56 6.70 -9.53 3.62
N LYS A 57 7.39 -8.92 2.65
CA LYS A 57 8.43 -9.61 1.86
C LYS A 57 9.64 -9.98 2.74
N MET A 58 10.07 -9.08 3.60
CA MET A 58 11.17 -9.34 4.53
C MET A 58 10.82 -10.48 5.50
N LEU A 59 9.63 -10.47 6.10
CA LEU A 59 9.14 -11.54 6.97
C LEU A 59 9.03 -12.87 6.25
N ALA A 60 8.54 -12.87 5.01
CA ALA A 60 8.49 -14.08 4.19
C ALA A 60 9.88 -14.66 3.90
N ASN A 61 10.87 -13.80 3.66
CA ASN A 61 12.26 -14.22 3.46
C ASN A 61 12.91 -14.75 4.75
N LEU A 62 12.65 -14.13 5.89
CA LEU A 62 13.12 -14.61 7.19
C LEU A 62 12.54 -15.99 7.51
N ASN A 63 11.23 -16.18 7.33
CA ASN A 63 10.56 -17.46 7.57
C ASN A 63 11.06 -18.58 6.63
N ARG A 64 11.52 -18.24 5.42
CA ARG A 64 12.14 -19.21 4.50
C ARG A 64 13.55 -19.61 4.90
N ASN A 65 14.33 -18.73 5.52
CA ASN A 65 15.71 -19.02 5.95
C ASN A 65 15.79 -19.79 7.28
N ILE A 66 14.70 -19.88 8.03
CA ILE A 66 14.62 -20.62 9.30
C ILE A 66 14.19 -22.09 9.10
N ARG A 67 13.77 -22.46 7.88
CA ARG A 67 13.26 -23.79 7.55
C ARG A 67 14.26 -24.57 6.71
#